data_AF-A0A183J2K9-F1
#
_entry.id   AF-A0A183J2K9-F1
#
_cell.length_a   1.000
_cell.length_b   1.000
_cell.length_c   1.000
_cell.angle_alpha   90.00
_cell.angle_beta   90.00
_cell.angle_gamma   90.00
#
_symmetry.space_group_name_H-M   'P 1'
#
loop_
_entity.id
_entity.type
_entity.pdbx_description
1 polymer ?
#
loop_
_entity_poly.entity_id
_entity_poly.type
_entity_poly.pdbx_seq_one_letter_code
_entity_poly.pdbx_strand_id
1 'polypeptide(L)'
;MEHYFPVLDNWTAEFCIIKWWSSLGDVVLSYSITFYGIMAVPREITLFSDSPVTRIDVTSPFRHEELSPKLELKDLVQPLRPADSKISALGPRDLFQDGQQIYELILTYYFTVHKTCEVTPTFPLLSSFLYENEYHSHLWMVFDSNDQYIFAGEAYPARYSRKLEKGDYKLVAQIRHDCQAMLEKVRDLNVAVYHRLEIPLSLDFYSSWCSAISIGEKKFKNLTISPGDTIPLYIAGLSEDSMPKNCEAGWYLSGQLILGKSEYAKVAQFPVKYVITSIARRSKRVIVARRDDQKSRSLGEAVRDVKIAWISRLNDPLADLLYKELVELFPDHIEIYFSRMKRLIGKNAFKHRKEIIQLADIIIGKVDRTSLLQFYGTKLDLSPEAAKSKTCRWARWLRSSVVTTIEIRFFEKRKAILLAALVEKGNAMADDILCATDDAPPSFKNGLSYPVPSARKLDTGVGTSVRATSSQSDITAPLDDTVLSDMFNDQAPDKLANDFGHICDNWDSEPSPTQPLNDAQQTPEPAASLDMVTVTKFTIADVDQIYREVVQLSDPFDPSVSHVPIFIELRTDSFLLQVIMFSAKLAVLHRHYCRALTFYYRILESRPSKKIEELCIEVSKWPK
;
A
#
# COMPACT_ATOMS: atom_id res chain seq x y z
N MET A 1 -4.29 22.21 48.55
CA MET A 1 -4.33 21.90 47.10
C MET A 1 -2.99 21.29 46.76
N GLU A 2 -2.97 20.14 46.11
CA GLU A 2 -1.73 19.44 45.76
C GLU A 2 -1.47 19.61 44.26
N HIS A 3 -0.21 19.90 43.91
CA HIS A 3 0.24 20.04 42.53
C HIS A 3 1.43 19.13 42.32
N TYR A 4 1.42 18.42 41.19
CA TYR A 4 2.43 17.45 40.82
C TYR A 4 3.01 17.85 39.46
N PHE A 5 4.33 17.96 39.39
CA PHE A 5 5.09 18.35 38.20
C PHE A 5 6.36 17.50 38.11
N PRO A 6 6.92 17.24 36.92
CA PRO A 6 8.13 16.46 36.77
C PRO A 6 9.35 17.27 37.21
N VAL A 7 10.37 16.59 37.72
CA VAL A 7 11.66 17.19 38.13
C VAL A 7 12.83 16.46 37.49
N LEU A 8 13.96 17.18 37.37
CA LEU A 8 15.26 16.61 36.96
C LEU A 8 16.14 16.43 38.20
N ASP A 9 16.89 15.34 38.23
CA ASP A 9 17.80 14.98 39.31
C ASP A 9 19.10 15.80 39.22
N ASN A 10 19.53 16.37 40.35
CA ASN A 10 20.74 17.20 40.47
C ASN A 10 20.71 18.56 39.72
N TRP A 11 19.53 19.07 39.36
CA TRP A 11 19.34 20.43 38.83
C TRP A 11 18.66 21.34 39.85
N THR A 12 18.97 22.63 39.83
CA THR A 12 18.28 23.64 40.64
C THR A 12 16.86 23.85 40.12
N ALA A 13 15.87 23.80 41.01
CA ALA A 13 14.47 24.08 40.69
C ALA A 13 14.03 25.41 41.31
N GLU A 14 13.37 26.26 40.53
CA GLU A 14 12.77 27.52 40.98
C GLU A 14 11.27 27.33 41.28
N PHE A 15 10.81 27.80 42.43
CA PHE A 15 9.42 27.72 42.86
C PHE A 15 8.84 29.13 43.05
N CYS A 16 8.39 29.74 41.96
CA CYS A 16 7.72 31.04 42.00
C CYS A 16 6.21 30.85 42.32
N ILE A 17 5.75 31.43 43.41
CA ILE A 17 4.34 31.43 43.82
C ILE A 17 3.83 32.87 43.84
N ILE A 18 2.78 33.14 43.06
CA ILE A 18 2.17 34.48 42.95
C ILE A 18 0.68 34.41 43.26
N LYS A 19 0.17 35.46 43.92
CA LYS A 19 -1.27 35.63 44.15
C LYS A 19 -1.97 35.93 42.81
N TRP A 20 -2.97 35.14 42.45
CA TRP A 20 -3.77 35.39 41.24
C TRP A 20 -4.42 36.78 41.29
N TRP A 21 -4.40 37.51 40.17
CA TRP A 21 -4.67 38.96 40.13
C TRP A 21 -6.06 39.36 40.68
N SER A 22 -7.07 38.49 40.55
CA SER A 22 -8.44 38.76 41.02
C SER A 22 -8.66 38.40 42.50
N SER A 23 -7.64 37.92 43.22
CA SER A 23 -7.70 37.64 44.65
C SER A 23 -7.45 38.92 45.44
N LEU A 24 -8.53 39.51 45.94
CA LEU A 24 -8.51 40.73 46.76
C LEU A 24 -8.02 40.44 48.19
N GLY A 25 -7.38 41.44 48.81
CA GLY A 25 -6.84 41.35 50.17
C GLY A 25 -5.52 40.58 50.28
N ASP A 26 -4.97 40.54 51.49
CA ASP A 26 -3.71 39.88 51.80
C ASP A 26 -3.90 38.39 52.10
N VAL A 27 -2.91 37.57 51.74
CA VAL A 27 -2.96 36.11 51.88
C VAL A 27 -1.69 35.63 52.57
N VAL A 28 -1.84 34.95 53.70
CA VAL A 28 -0.75 34.22 54.36
C VAL A 28 -0.74 32.79 53.81
N LEU A 29 0.34 32.43 53.11
CA LEU A 29 0.49 31.09 52.53
C LEU A 29 1.36 30.20 53.42
N SER A 30 0.86 29.01 53.74
CA SER A 30 1.66 27.90 54.25
C SER A 30 1.73 26.82 53.16
N TYR A 31 2.94 26.39 52.81
CA TYR A 31 3.18 25.37 51.79
C TYR A 31 4.33 24.46 52.22
N SER A 32 4.35 23.24 51.68
CA SER A 32 5.45 22.30 51.81
C SER A 32 5.78 21.69 50.45
N ILE A 33 7.06 21.43 50.22
CA ILE A 33 7.55 20.78 49.00
C ILE A 33 8.04 19.40 49.41
N THR A 34 7.57 18.37 48.72
CA THR A 34 7.93 16.97 49.00
C THR A 34 8.36 16.29 47.71
N PHE A 35 9.57 15.76 47.71
CA PHE A 35 10.08 14.96 46.60
C PHE A 35 9.61 13.51 46.75
N TYR A 36 8.99 13.02 45.68
CA TYR A 36 8.61 11.63 45.44
C TYR A 36 9.25 11.19 44.14
N GLY A 37 9.39 9.88 43.94
CA GLY A 37 9.80 9.37 42.64
C GLY A 37 10.55 8.06 42.71
N ILE A 38 10.28 7.24 41.71
CA ILE A 38 11.03 6.03 41.39
C ILE A 38 11.81 6.33 40.12
N MET A 39 13.10 6.01 40.07
CA MET A 39 13.96 6.23 38.90
C MET A 39 14.16 4.93 38.12
N ALA A 40 14.13 4.99 36.79
CA ALA A 40 14.56 3.90 35.92
C ALA A 40 15.97 4.16 35.37
N VAL A 41 16.77 3.10 35.30
CA VAL A 41 18.09 3.08 34.67
C VAL A 41 18.06 2.03 33.55
N PRO A 42 18.28 2.41 32.28
CA PRO A 42 18.47 3.77 31.76
C PRO A 42 17.18 4.62 31.78
N ARG A 43 17.33 5.96 31.76
CA ARG A 43 16.21 6.92 31.78
C ARG A 43 15.44 7.00 30.46
N GLU A 44 16.14 6.88 29.32
CA GLU A 44 15.52 6.61 28.02
C GLU A 44 15.59 5.10 27.74
N ILE A 45 14.44 4.47 27.53
CA ILE A 45 14.37 3.01 27.38
C ILE A 45 14.21 2.67 25.90
N THR A 46 15.20 1.99 25.34
CA THR A 46 15.12 1.43 23.98
C THR A 46 15.02 -0.09 24.06
N LEU A 47 13.96 -0.62 23.49
CA LEU A 47 13.65 -2.04 23.36
C LEU A 47 13.84 -2.43 21.88
N PHE A 48 14.19 -3.69 21.60
CA PHE A 48 14.41 -4.19 20.25
C PHE A 48 13.59 -5.46 20.00
N SER A 49 12.97 -5.60 18.83
CA SER A 49 12.07 -6.72 18.52
C SER A 49 12.72 -8.10 18.46
N ASP A 50 14.04 -8.16 18.26
CA ASP A 50 14.85 -9.39 18.31
C ASP A 50 15.32 -9.75 19.73
N SER A 51 15.18 -8.84 20.70
CA SER A 51 15.43 -9.10 22.11
C SER A 51 14.12 -9.49 22.81
N PRO A 52 13.89 -10.77 23.16
CA PRO A 52 12.62 -11.21 23.73
C PRO A 52 12.40 -10.71 25.16
N VAL A 53 13.47 -10.36 25.88
CA VAL A 53 13.42 -9.83 27.25
C VAL A 53 14.46 -8.75 27.42
N THR A 54 14.04 -7.56 27.87
CA THR A 54 14.95 -6.46 28.22
C THR A 54 14.91 -6.18 29.71
N ARG A 55 16.06 -6.09 30.37
CA ARG A 55 16.17 -5.70 31.78
C ARG A 55 16.26 -4.17 31.90
N ILE A 56 15.51 -3.61 32.84
CA ILE A 56 15.72 -2.26 33.38
C ILE A 56 15.92 -2.36 34.89
N ASP A 57 16.72 -1.48 35.48
CA ASP A 57 16.89 -1.41 36.93
C ASP A 57 16.12 -0.20 37.48
N VAL A 58 15.47 -0.40 38.62
CA VAL A 58 14.52 0.56 39.19
C VAL A 58 14.85 0.85 40.65
N THR A 59 15.05 2.11 41.00
CA THR A 59 15.58 2.55 42.30
C THR A 59 14.67 3.58 42.96
N SER A 60 14.43 3.46 44.27
CA SER A 60 13.83 4.55 45.07
C SER A 60 14.92 5.32 45.83
N PRO A 61 15.22 6.59 45.49
CA PRO A 61 16.34 7.30 46.10
C PRO A 61 16.10 7.75 47.55
N PHE A 62 14.86 8.10 47.93
CA PHE A 62 14.62 8.85 49.17
C PHE A 62 13.52 8.29 50.10
N ARG A 63 12.58 7.50 49.59
CA ARG A 63 11.34 7.15 50.31
C ARG A 63 10.92 5.71 50.07
N HIS A 64 10.03 5.20 50.93
CA HIS A 64 9.28 3.99 50.60
C HIS A 64 8.25 4.33 49.53
N GLU A 65 8.27 3.62 48.41
CA GLU A 65 7.46 3.90 47.22
C GLU A 65 6.83 2.60 46.69
N GLU A 66 5.57 2.64 46.25
CA GLU A 66 4.92 1.48 45.60
C GLU A 66 5.27 1.45 44.10
N LEU A 67 6.22 0.60 43.73
CA LEU A 67 6.50 0.24 42.35
C LEU A 67 5.33 -0.55 41.78
N SER A 68 4.73 -0.06 40.70
CA SER A 68 3.74 -0.78 39.90
C SER A 68 3.87 -0.31 38.44
N PRO A 69 4.75 -0.97 37.65
CA PRO A 69 5.14 -0.51 36.33
C PRO A 69 4.04 -0.73 35.30
N LYS A 70 3.87 0.24 34.40
CA LYS A 70 2.94 0.21 33.27
C LYS A 70 3.58 0.86 32.05
N LEU A 71 3.71 0.11 30.96
CA LEU A 71 4.30 0.56 29.70
C LEU A 71 3.25 0.50 28.60
N GLU A 72 2.96 1.63 27.97
CA GLU A 72 2.05 1.73 26.83
C GLU A 72 2.76 2.37 25.64
N LEU A 73 2.85 1.61 24.53
CA LEU A 73 3.24 2.10 23.22
C LEU A 73 1.99 2.63 22.50
N LYS A 74 2.02 3.90 22.10
CA LYS A 74 0.83 4.63 21.62
C LYS A 74 0.92 5.02 20.16
N ASP A 75 2.12 5.20 19.64
CA ASP A 75 2.35 5.74 18.30
C ASP A 75 3.27 4.81 17.51
N LEU A 76 2.93 4.50 16.27
CA LEU A 76 3.83 3.86 15.31
C LEU A 76 4.56 4.94 14.53
N VAL A 77 5.88 4.98 14.62
CA VAL A 77 6.71 5.98 13.96
C VAL A 77 7.36 5.38 12.72
N GLN A 78 7.10 6.05 11.59
CA GLN A 78 7.62 5.74 10.27
C GLN A 78 8.69 6.77 9.88
N PRO A 79 9.99 6.43 9.94
CA PRO A 79 11.06 7.26 9.39
C PRO A 79 11.04 7.21 7.86
N LEU A 80 11.12 8.37 7.20
CA LEU A 80 11.11 8.51 5.76
C LEU A 80 12.28 9.37 5.29
N ARG A 81 12.95 8.92 4.22
CA ARG A 81 13.87 9.72 3.43
C ARG A 81 13.11 10.51 2.36
N PRO A 82 13.63 11.66 1.90
CA PRO A 82 13.03 12.39 0.80
C PRO A 82 13.10 11.55 -0.48
N ALA A 83 12.01 11.55 -1.24
CA ALA A 83 11.91 10.91 -2.55
C ALA A 83 12.38 11.85 -3.67
N ASP A 84 12.30 13.16 -3.46
CA ASP A 84 12.87 14.21 -4.31
C ASP A 84 13.41 15.35 -3.44
N SER A 85 14.50 15.98 -3.89
CA SER A 85 15.19 17.06 -3.19
C SER A 85 15.78 18.07 -4.17
N LYS A 86 15.20 19.27 -4.16
CA LYS A 86 15.52 20.36 -5.10
C LYS A 86 15.90 21.64 -4.34
N ILE A 87 17.03 22.24 -4.71
CA ILE A 87 17.44 23.57 -4.23
C ILE A 87 17.12 24.61 -5.32
N SER A 88 16.54 25.74 -4.92
CA SER A 88 16.25 26.89 -5.79
C SER A 88 16.69 28.20 -5.13
N ALA A 89 17.07 29.20 -5.91
CA ALA A 89 17.05 30.59 -5.45
C ALA A 89 15.59 31.08 -5.40
N LEU A 90 15.22 31.82 -4.35
CA LEU A 90 13.89 32.43 -4.22
C LEU A 90 13.74 33.70 -5.07
N GLY A 91 12.51 34.21 -5.17
CA GLY A 91 12.19 35.40 -5.97
C GLY A 91 12.76 36.72 -5.41
N PRO A 92 12.56 37.85 -6.11
CA PRO A 92 13.19 39.15 -5.80
C PRO A 92 12.74 39.79 -4.48
N ARG A 93 11.72 39.23 -3.80
CA ARG A 93 11.32 39.61 -2.44
C ARG A 93 12.27 39.06 -1.38
N ASP A 94 12.89 37.91 -1.66
CA ASP A 94 13.63 37.11 -0.70
C ASP A 94 15.14 37.36 -0.82
N LEU A 95 15.48 38.65 -0.79
CA LEU A 95 16.84 39.21 -0.77
C LEU A 95 17.05 39.94 0.56
N PHE A 96 18.25 39.84 1.14
CA PHE A 96 18.66 40.75 2.22
C PHE A 96 18.93 42.16 1.69
N GLN A 97 19.01 43.16 2.59
CA GLN A 97 19.26 44.56 2.24
C GLN A 97 20.59 44.74 1.47
N ASP A 98 21.59 43.91 1.76
CA ASP A 98 22.90 43.88 1.10
C ASP A 98 22.89 43.14 -0.26
N GLY A 99 21.70 42.71 -0.74
CA GLY A 99 21.53 41.97 -1.99
C GLY A 99 21.81 40.46 -1.91
N GLN A 100 22.13 39.93 -0.72
CA GLN A 100 22.36 38.50 -0.52
C GLN A 100 21.07 37.70 -0.77
N GLN A 101 21.16 36.69 -1.64
CA GLN A 101 20.03 35.84 -2.04
C GLN A 101 19.68 34.81 -0.97
N ILE A 102 18.38 34.64 -0.67
CA ILE A 102 17.90 33.50 0.11
C ILE A 102 17.54 32.36 -0.84
N TYR A 103 17.95 31.14 -0.47
CA TYR A 103 17.65 29.90 -1.18
C TYR A 103 16.61 29.09 -0.42
N GLU A 104 15.92 28.22 -1.15
CA GLU A 104 15.03 27.20 -0.61
C GLU A 104 15.55 25.80 -0.96
N LEU A 105 15.28 24.85 -0.07
CA LEU A 105 15.35 23.42 -0.32
C LEU A 105 13.94 22.85 -0.17
N ILE A 106 13.42 22.27 -1.24
CA ILE A 106 12.14 21.57 -1.25
C ILE A 106 12.41 20.07 -1.15
N LEU A 107 11.90 19.44 -0.09
CA LEU A 107 11.97 18.00 0.17
C LEU A 107 10.58 17.38 0.05
N THR A 108 10.43 16.37 -0.80
CA THR A 108 9.14 15.68 -1.01
C THR A 108 9.21 14.26 -0.44
N TYR A 109 8.22 13.90 0.38
CA TYR A 109 8.07 12.58 0.99
C TYR A 109 6.69 12.00 0.67
N TYR A 110 6.60 10.68 0.60
CA TYR A 110 5.35 9.96 0.36
C TYR A 110 5.10 8.95 1.49
N PHE A 111 3.87 8.87 1.96
CA PHE A 111 3.46 7.90 2.97
C PHE A 111 2.00 7.45 2.77
N THR A 112 1.68 6.25 3.25
CA THR A 112 0.35 5.66 3.13
C THR A 112 -0.26 5.46 4.51
N VAL A 113 -1.45 5.99 4.73
CA VAL A 113 -2.27 5.72 5.92
C VAL A 113 -3.15 4.51 5.61
N HIS A 114 -2.92 3.40 6.30
CA HIS A 114 -3.63 2.13 6.03
C HIS A 114 -5.00 2.02 6.70
N LYS A 115 -5.17 2.70 7.85
CA LYS A 115 -6.41 2.84 8.59
C LYS A 115 -6.43 4.25 9.16
N THR A 116 -7.60 4.87 9.18
CA THR A 116 -7.86 6.19 9.75
C THR A 116 -7.21 6.36 11.13
N CYS A 117 -6.27 7.29 11.25
CA CYS A 117 -5.49 7.54 12.47
C CYS A 117 -5.15 9.02 12.61
N GLU A 118 -4.70 9.44 13.79
CA GLU A 118 -4.10 10.75 13.99
C GLU A 118 -2.62 10.71 13.59
N VAL A 119 -2.20 11.65 12.74
CA VAL A 119 -0.86 11.71 12.17
C VAL A 119 -0.16 13.00 12.57
N THR A 120 1.10 12.88 13.00
CA THR A 120 1.96 14.00 13.40
C THR A 120 3.34 13.86 12.75
N PRO A 121 3.64 14.63 11.68
CA PRO A 121 4.98 14.73 11.13
C PRO A 121 5.94 15.46 12.08
N THR A 122 7.21 15.04 12.12
CA THR A 122 8.27 15.63 12.94
C THR A 122 9.59 15.58 12.20
N PHE A 123 10.36 16.66 12.20
CA PHE A 123 11.76 16.68 11.73
C PHE A 123 12.69 16.69 12.95
N PRO A 124 13.31 15.57 13.35
CA PRO A 124 14.05 15.49 14.62
C PRO A 124 15.19 16.50 14.77
N LEU A 125 15.77 16.96 13.65
CA LEU A 125 16.82 17.98 13.63
C LEU A 125 16.29 19.41 13.83
N LEU A 126 15.07 19.71 13.36
CA LEU A 126 14.59 21.09 13.20
C LEU A 126 13.42 21.41 14.12
N SER A 127 12.46 20.50 14.29
CA SER A 127 11.18 20.79 14.93
C SER A 127 11.24 21.05 16.44
N SER A 128 12.39 20.83 17.09
CA SER A 128 12.58 21.17 18.50
C SER A 128 12.78 22.67 18.74
N PHE A 129 13.25 23.41 17.72
CA PHE A 129 13.73 24.78 17.85
C PHE A 129 13.04 25.71 16.85
N LEU A 130 12.62 26.89 17.32
CA LEU A 130 12.06 27.95 16.46
C LEU A 130 13.12 29.01 16.13
N TYR A 131 13.57 29.78 17.11
CA TYR A 131 14.54 30.87 16.92
C TYR A 131 16.01 30.47 17.09
N GLU A 132 16.27 29.36 17.78
CA GLU A 132 17.61 28.78 17.98
C GLU A 132 18.04 27.87 16.82
N ASN A 133 17.24 27.84 15.74
CA ASN A 133 17.47 27.02 14.58
C ASN A 133 18.36 27.77 13.59
N GLU A 134 19.45 27.12 13.13
CA GLU A 134 20.39 27.69 12.15
C GLU A 134 19.72 27.99 10.79
N TYR A 135 18.60 27.33 10.49
CA TYR A 135 17.82 27.54 9.26
C TYR A 135 16.70 28.58 9.47
N HIS A 136 16.59 29.54 8.55
CA HIS A 136 15.65 30.67 8.63
C HIS A 136 14.17 30.28 8.70
N SER A 137 13.80 29.10 8.18
CA SER A 137 12.44 28.50 8.32
C SER A 137 12.48 27.03 7.90
N HIS A 138 11.53 26.24 8.43
CA HIS A 138 11.35 24.82 8.09
C HIS A 138 9.87 24.40 8.01
N LEU A 139 9.07 25.17 7.28
CA LEU A 139 7.65 24.90 7.07
C LEU A 139 7.44 23.58 6.30
N TRP A 140 6.48 22.77 6.75
CA TRP A 140 6.03 21.58 6.02
C TRP A 140 4.51 21.56 5.83
N MET A 141 4.07 20.94 4.73
CA MET A 141 2.67 20.82 4.32
C MET A 141 2.36 19.38 3.88
N VAL A 142 1.17 18.89 4.23
CA VAL A 142 0.66 17.58 3.81
C VAL A 142 -0.48 17.76 2.81
N PHE A 143 -0.38 17.02 1.71
CA PHE A 143 -1.35 16.97 0.62
C PHE A 143 -1.88 15.55 0.43
N ASP A 144 -3.10 15.40 -0.09
CA ASP A 144 -3.67 14.11 -0.46
C ASP A 144 -3.19 13.62 -1.84
N SER A 145 -3.76 12.50 -2.30
CA SER A 145 -3.46 11.91 -3.61
C SER A 145 -3.97 12.71 -4.83
N ASN A 146 -4.79 13.75 -4.60
CA ASN A 146 -5.28 14.70 -5.60
C ASN A 146 -4.57 16.08 -5.50
N ASP A 147 -3.44 16.14 -4.77
CA ASP A 147 -2.68 17.36 -4.47
C ASP A 147 -3.49 18.45 -3.71
N GLN A 148 -4.59 18.07 -3.04
CA GLN A 148 -5.33 18.97 -2.16
C GLN A 148 -4.59 19.16 -0.84
N TYR A 149 -4.43 20.42 -0.41
CA TYR A 149 -3.84 20.76 0.87
C TYR A 149 -4.71 20.25 2.03
N ILE A 150 -4.10 19.53 2.97
CA ILE A 150 -4.75 19.09 4.20
C ILE A 150 -4.34 19.98 5.37
N PHE A 151 -3.06 19.96 5.77
CA PHE A 151 -2.55 20.71 6.93
C PHE A 151 -1.05 21.02 6.83
N ALA A 152 -0.56 21.89 7.70
CA ALA A 152 0.83 22.34 7.78
C ALA A 152 1.33 22.37 9.22
N GLY A 153 2.65 22.47 9.39
CA GLY A 153 3.31 22.72 10.67
C GLY A 153 4.78 23.11 10.51
N GLU A 154 5.43 23.39 11.64
CA GLU A 154 6.84 23.80 11.71
C GLU A 154 7.44 23.29 13.03
N ALA A 155 7.80 24.18 13.96
CA ALA A 155 8.37 23.86 15.27
C ALA A 155 7.31 23.46 16.31
N TYR A 156 7.67 22.57 17.24
CA TYR A 156 6.81 21.96 18.26
C TYR A 156 5.70 21.05 17.66
N PRO A 157 6.06 19.84 17.17
CA PRO A 157 5.17 18.95 16.42
C PRO A 157 3.84 18.61 17.11
N ALA A 158 3.84 18.53 18.45
CA ALA A 158 2.65 18.23 19.25
C ALA A 158 1.49 19.24 19.07
N ARG A 159 1.73 20.38 18.40
CA ARG A 159 0.69 21.37 18.02
C ARG A 159 0.01 21.06 16.68
N TYR A 160 0.57 20.15 15.88
CA TYR A 160 0.20 19.92 14.48
C TYR A 160 -0.18 18.46 14.21
N SER A 161 -0.98 17.88 15.09
CA SER A 161 -1.57 16.55 14.91
C SER A 161 -2.92 16.65 14.17
N ARG A 162 -3.18 15.78 13.20
CA ARG A 162 -4.47 15.73 12.50
C ARG A 162 -4.90 14.31 12.16
N LYS A 163 -6.20 14.04 12.31
CA LYS A 163 -6.82 12.80 11.85
C LYS A 163 -6.83 12.74 10.31
N LEU A 164 -6.20 11.71 9.76
CA LEU A 164 -6.17 11.38 8.32
C LEU A 164 -6.94 10.08 8.07
N GLU A 165 -7.59 9.98 6.91
CA GLU A 165 -8.32 8.79 6.48
C GLU A 165 -7.38 7.80 5.76
N LYS A 166 -7.88 6.61 5.40
CA LYS A 166 -7.10 5.65 4.61
C LYS A 166 -6.77 6.25 3.23
N GLY A 167 -5.49 6.37 2.90
CA GLY A 167 -5.06 6.93 1.61
C GLY A 167 -3.56 7.13 1.48
N ASP A 168 -3.13 7.51 0.29
CA ASP A 168 -1.76 7.94 0.00
C ASP A 168 -1.65 9.46 0.15
N TYR A 169 -0.60 9.92 0.84
CA TYR A 169 -0.34 11.31 1.16
C TYR A 169 1.08 11.73 0.74
N LYS A 170 1.23 13.02 0.42
CA LYS A 170 2.49 13.66 0.05
C LYS A 170 2.80 14.74 1.08
N LEU A 171 3.97 14.66 1.73
CA LEU A 171 4.49 15.73 2.58
C LEU A 171 5.54 16.51 1.79
N VAL A 172 5.44 17.83 1.78
CA VAL A 172 6.42 18.74 1.18
C VAL A 172 6.95 19.64 2.28
N ALA A 173 8.27 19.65 2.50
CA ALA A 173 8.94 20.54 3.42
C ALA A 173 9.79 21.56 2.65
N GLN A 174 9.72 22.82 3.06
CA GLN A 174 10.52 23.92 2.54
C GLN A 174 11.47 24.41 3.65
N ILE A 175 12.77 24.23 3.44
CA ILE A 175 13.81 24.72 4.34
C ILE A 175 14.49 25.91 3.68
N ARG A 176 14.69 27.01 4.42
CA ARG A 176 15.29 28.24 3.89
C ARG A 176 16.63 28.56 4.53
N HIS A 177 17.61 28.94 3.72
CA HIS A 177 18.92 29.43 4.15
C HIS A 177 19.51 30.34 3.07
N ASP A 178 20.34 31.30 3.46
CA ASP A 178 21.13 32.18 2.59
C ASP A 178 22.44 31.53 2.07
N CYS A 179 23.06 30.64 2.85
CA CYS A 179 24.15 29.77 2.41
C CYS A 179 23.62 28.46 1.78
N GLN A 180 23.81 28.28 0.46
CA GLN A 180 23.44 27.04 -0.25
C GLN A 180 24.10 25.78 0.34
N ALA A 181 25.37 25.87 0.78
CA ALA A 181 26.10 24.72 1.33
C ALA A 181 25.52 24.20 2.65
N MET A 182 24.71 25.00 3.36
CA MET A 182 23.96 24.54 4.53
C MET A 182 22.73 23.72 4.11
N LEU A 183 22.01 24.15 3.06
CA LEU A 183 20.90 23.37 2.49
C LEU A 183 21.36 22.01 1.96
N GLU A 184 22.55 21.94 1.34
CA GLU A 184 23.12 20.68 0.84
C GLU A 184 23.34 19.64 1.96
N LYS A 185 23.66 20.06 3.20
CA LYS A 185 23.79 19.15 4.36
C LYS A 185 22.47 18.52 4.80
N VAL A 186 21.34 19.17 4.54
CA VAL A 186 19.98 18.70 4.90
C VAL A 186 19.19 18.17 3.69
N ARG A 187 19.85 17.99 2.54
CA ARG A 187 19.24 17.44 1.32
C ARG A 187 18.58 16.07 1.52
N ASP A 188 19.15 15.23 2.36
CA ASP A 188 18.65 13.89 2.69
C ASP A 188 18.01 13.81 4.10
N LEU A 189 17.48 14.93 4.61
CA LEU A 189 16.91 15.01 5.95
C LEU A 189 15.73 14.03 6.12
N ASN A 190 15.79 13.20 7.16
CA ASN A 190 14.69 12.28 7.49
C ASN A 190 13.54 13.02 8.18
N VAL A 191 12.30 12.69 7.79
CA VAL A 191 11.09 13.01 8.57
C VAL A 191 10.63 11.77 9.34
N ALA A 192 10.16 11.95 10.57
CA ALA A 192 9.52 10.93 11.37
C ALA A 192 8.00 11.20 11.38
N VAL A 193 7.22 10.31 10.76
CA VAL A 193 5.76 10.40 10.74
C VAL A 193 5.19 9.52 11.85
N TYR A 194 4.60 10.14 12.87
CA TYR A 194 3.94 9.44 13.97
C TYR A 194 2.50 9.12 13.57
N HIS A 195 2.11 7.85 13.66
CA HIS A 195 0.75 7.35 13.43
C HIS A 195 0.17 6.84 14.75
N ARG A 196 -0.89 7.50 15.25
CA ARG A 196 -1.54 7.12 16.51
C ARG A 196 -2.21 5.75 16.38
N LEU A 197 -1.88 4.83 17.29
CA LEU A 197 -2.57 3.54 17.38
C LEU A 197 -3.96 3.73 18.00
N GLU A 198 -4.95 3.05 17.43
CA GLU A 198 -6.32 3.00 17.97
C GLU A 198 -6.38 2.26 19.31
N ILE A 199 -5.59 1.18 19.45
CA ILE A 199 -5.42 0.42 20.69
C ILE A 199 -3.93 0.49 21.05
N PRO A 200 -3.55 1.14 22.16
CA PRO A 200 -2.18 1.14 22.65
C PRO A 200 -1.68 -0.28 22.97
N LEU A 201 -0.43 -0.57 22.64
CA LEU A 201 0.20 -1.86 22.91
C LEU A 201 0.86 -1.82 24.30
N SER A 202 0.36 -2.63 25.22
CA SER A 202 0.91 -2.77 26.58
C SER A 202 1.95 -3.87 26.66
N LEU A 203 3.11 -3.60 27.26
CA LEU A 203 4.14 -4.62 27.53
C LEU A 203 4.08 -5.08 28.99
N ASP A 204 4.37 -6.36 29.20
CA ASP A 204 4.32 -7.02 30.52
C ASP A 204 5.67 -6.99 31.25
N PHE A 205 5.60 -6.88 32.58
CA PHE A 205 6.74 -6.84 33.48
C PHE A 205 6.85 -8.11 34.32
N TYR A 206 8.08 -8.49 34.65
CA TYR A 206 8.42 -9.69 35.41
C TYR A 206 9.57 -9.41 36.39
N SER A 207 9.58 -10.12 37.53
CA SER A 207 10.61 -10.01 38.58
C SER A 207 11.89 -10.80 38.28
N SER A 208 11.88 -11.69 37.29
CA SER A 208 13.03 -12.51 36.91
C SER A 208 13.08 -12.73 35.41
N TRP A 209 14.26 -13.03 34.88
CA TRP A 209 14.43 -13.37 33.47
C TRP A 209 13.70 -14.67 33.10
N CYS A 210 13.76 -15.70 33.95
CA CYS A 210 13.08 -16.97 33.71
C CYS A 210 11.56 -16.79 33.59
N SER A 211 10.95 -16.04 34.52
CA SER A 211 9.51 -15.80 34.53
C SER A 211 9.01 -14.95 33.35
N ALA A 212 9.88 -14.17 32.70
CA ALA A 212 9.57 -13.44 31.47
C ALA A 212 9.54 -14.32 30.20
N ILE A 213 10.14 -15.51 30.24
CA ILE A 213 10.23 -16.44 29.11
C ILE A 213 9.27 -17.63 29.28
N SER A 214 9.04 -18.08 30.51
CA SER A 214 8.07 -19.12 30.83
C SER A 214 6.64 -18.74 30.45
N ILE A 215 6.00 -19.58 29.62
CA ILE A 215 4.58 -19.40 29.26
C ILE A 215 3.71 -19.61 30.51
N GLY A 216 2.88 -18.62 30.84
CA GLY A 216 1.88 -18.71 31.91
C GLY A 216 2.35 -18.33 33.32
N GLU A 217 3.57 -17.82 33.48
CA GLU A 217 4.04 -17.33 34.79
C GLU A 217 3.40 -15.99 35.21
N LYS A 218 3.48 -15.70 36.52
CA LYS A 218 2.84 -14.54 37.13
C LYS A 218 3.57 -13.25 36.77
N LYS A 219 2.88 -12.39 36.03
CA LYS A 219 3.26 -10.98 35.78
C LYS A 219 3.53 -10.24 37.09
N PHE A 220 4.52 -9.36 37.08
CA PHE A 220 4.79 -8.40 38.14
C PHE A 220 3.58 -7.48 38.35
N LYS A 221 3.14 -7.31 39.60
CA LYS A 221 1.98 -6.48 39.94
C LYS A 221 2.39 -5.20 40.65
N ASN A 222 2.97 -5.36 41.82
CA ASN A 222 3.48 -4.27 42.64
C ASN A 222 4.49 -4.78 43.67
N LEU A 223 5.33 -3.87 44.17
CA LEU A 223 6.30 -4.09 45.23
C LEU A 223 6.57 -2.77 45.94
N THR A 224 6.66 -2.77 47.27
CA THR A 224 7.14 -1.60 48.01
C THR A 224 8.66 -1.61 48.04
N ILE A 225 9.29 -0.58 47.49
CA ILE A 225 10.74 -0.38 47.47
C ILE A 225 11.16 0.40 48.71
N SER A 226 12.32 0.08 49.34
CA SER A 226 12.89 0.90 50.41
C SER A 226 13.82 2.00 49.87
N PRO A 227 14.08 3.09 50.63
CA PRO A 227 15.09 4.07 50.24
C PRO A 227 16.46 3.41 50.00
N GLY A 228 17.03 3.63 48.82
CA GLY A 228 18.31 3.06 48.38
C GLY A 228 18.22 1.69 47.69
N ASP A 229 17.09 0.98 47.79
CA ASP A 229 16.92 -0.32 47.13
C ASP A 229 16.87 -0.15 45.61
N THR A 230 17.55 -1.05 44.88
CA THR A 230 17.50 -1.16 43.42
C THR A 230 17.00 -2.54 43.04
N ILE A 231 15.91 -2.60 42.28
CA ILE A 231 15.22 -3.83 41.88
C ILE A 231 15.28 -3.99 40.36
N PRO A 232 15.73 -5.15 39.84
CA PRO A 232 15.68 -5.43 38.42
C PRO A 232 14.25 -5.79 37.99
N LEU A 233 13.81 -5.20 36.89
CA LEU A 233 12.58 -5.57 36.19
C LEU A 233 12.91 -6.07 34.79
N TYR A 234 12.15 -7.07 34.35
CA TYR A 234 12.29 -7.69 33.04
C TYR A 234 11.03 -7.40 32.21
N ILE A 235 11.21 -6.73 31.08
CA ILE A 235 10.15 -6.40 30.11
C ILE A 235 10.13 -7.49 29.05
N ALA A 236 8.99 -8.16 28.87
CA ALA A 236 8.80 -9.09 27.76
C ALA A 236 8.50 -8.35 26.44
N GLY A 237 9.07 -8.82 25.34
CA GLY A 237 8.82 -8.31 24.00
C GLY A 237 7.38 -8.55 23.52
N LEU A 238 6.97 -7.84 22.46
CA LEU A 238 5.66 -8.01 21.84
C LEU A 238 5.57 -9.35 21.10
N SER A 239 4.39 -9.99 21.14
CA SER A 239 4.13 -11.19 20.33
C SER A 239 3.89 -10.84 18.86
N GLU A 240 4.23 -11.73 17.93
CA GLU A 240 4.05 -11.51 16.48
C GLU A 240 2.61 -11.12 16.11
N ASP A 241 1.60 -11.72 16.75
CA ASP A 241 0.19 -11.46 16.44
C ASP A 241 -0.29 -10.09 16.99
N SER A 242 0.44 -9.48 17.94
CA SER A 242 0.14 -8.15 18.50
C SER A 242 0.78 -7.00 17.69
N MET A 243 1.75 -7.31 16.82
CA MET A 243 2.46 -6.31 16.03
C MET A 243 1.55 -5.73 14.93
N PRO A 244 1.62 -4.41 14.62
CA PRO A 244 0.84 -3.84 13.53
C PRO A 244 1.23 -4.46 12.18
N LYS A 245 0.23 -4.93 11.41
CA LYS A 245 0.41 -5.69 10.15
C LYS A 245 1.23 -4.96 9.06
N ASN A 246 1.40 -3.64 9.16
CA ASN A 246 1.96 -2.77 8.12
C ASN A 246 3.26 -2.06 8.55
N CYS A 247 3.99 -2.57 9.54
CA CYS A 247 5.33 -2.06 9.87
C CYS A 247 6.38 -2.48 8.82
N GLU A 248 7.50 -1.76 8.78
CA GLU A 248 8.74 -2.22 8.13
C GLU A 248 9.93 -2.22 9.11
N ALA A 249 11.02 -2.89 8.74
CA ALA A 249 12.26 -2.88 9.54
C ALA A 249 12.86 -1.45 9.57
N GLY A 250 13.37 -1.04 10.72
CA GLY A 250 13.83 0.34 10.98
C GLY A 250 12.74 1.31 11.42
N TRP A 251 11.46 0.91 11.41
CA TRP A 251 10.40 1.65 12.08
C TRP A 251 10.45 1.37 13.59
N TYR A 252 9.77 2.19 14.40
CA TYR A 252 9.70 1.97 15.84
C TYR A 252 8.35 2.39 16.42
N LEU A 253 7.94 1.74 17.51
CA LEU A 253 6.82 2.18 18.31
C LEU A 253 7.31 3.14 19.39
N SER A 254 6.57 4.21 19.64
CA SER A 254 6.85 5.23 20.66
C SER A 254 5.81 5.15 21.77
N GLY A 255 6.27 5.29 23.02
CA GLY A 255 5.43 5.15 24.20
C GLY A 255 6.03 5.75 25.46
N GLN A 256 5.37 5.46 26.58
CA GLN A 256 5.76 5.97 27.90
C GLN A 256 5.67 4.84 28.93
N LEU A 257 6.64 4.81 29.83
CA LEU A 257 6.65 3.98 31.04
C LEU A 257 6.28 4.86 32.25
N ILE A 258 5.34 4.36 33.05
CA ILE A 258 4.95 4.89 34.36
C ILE A 258 5.33 3.83 35.40
N LEU A 259 6.04 4.23 36.46
CA LEU A 259 6.57 3.27 37.47
C LEU A 259 5.68 3.08 38.70
N GLY A 260 4.64 3.89 38.90
CA GLY A 260 3.78 3.81 40.09
C GLY A 260 2.31 4.15 39.81
N LYS A 261 1.42 3.84 40.75
CA LYS A 261 -0.03 4.09 40.63
C LYS A 261 -0.46 5.49 41.05
N SER A 262 0.29 6.11 41.96
CA SER A 262 -0.03 7.41 42.56
C SER A 262 -0.17 8.52 41.51
N GLU A 263 -0.95 9.56 41.81
CA GLU A 263 -1.15 10.69 40.87
C GLU A 263 0.18 11.37 40.47
N TYR A 264 1.14 11.51 41.39
CA TYR A 264 2.48 12.00 41.07
C TYR A 264 3.26 11.10 40.11
N ALA A 265 3.06 9.78 40.17
CA ALA A 265 3.75 8.85 39.29
C ALA A 265 3.26 8.94 37.83
N LYS A 266 2.01 9.37 37.60
CA LYS A 266 1.50 9.65 36.24
C LYS A 266 2.17 10.85 35.57
N VAL A 267 2.78 11.74 36.37
CA VAL A 267 3.52 12.91 35.89
C VAL A 267 4.97 12.55 35.58
N ALA A 268 5.57 11.62 36.32
CA ALA A 268 6.90 11.07 36.08
C ALA A 268 6.87 9.96 34.99
N GLN A 269 6.79 10.37 33.73
CA GLN A 269 6.80 9.47 32.56
C GLN A 269 8.21 9.33 31.98
N PHE A 270 8.59 8.10 31.63
CA PHE A 270 9.88 7.78 30.99
C PHE A 270 9.66 7.39 29.53
N PRO A 271 10.32 8.05 28.56
CA PRO A 271 10.10 7.79 27.14
C PRO A 271 10.63 6.41 26.75
N VAL A 272 9.82 5.67 25.98
CA VAL A 272 10.15 4.33 25.50
C VAL A 272 10.09 4.29 23.96
N LYS A 273 11.13 3.72 23.35
CA LYS A 273 11.17 3.38 21.92
C LYS A 273 11.30 1.86 21.78
N TYR A 274 10.41 1.23 21.02
CA TYR A 274 10.50 -0.18 20.66
C TYR A 274 10.83 -0.31 19.17
N VAL A 275 12.10 -0.62 18.88
CA VAL A 275 12.67 -0.63 17.52
C VAL A 275 12.39 -1.96 16.85
N ILE A 276 11.87 -1.90 15.62
CA ILE A 276 11.56 -3.06 14.81
C ILE A 276 12.79 -3.39 13.97
N THR A 277 13.64 -4.27 14.48
CA THR A 277 14.95 -4.65 13.90
C THR A 277 14.80 -5.61 12.73
N SER A 278 13.92 -6.61 12.87
CA SER A 278 13.51 -7.47 11.78
C SER A 278 12.02 -7.70 11.85
N ILE A 279 11.39 -7.74 10.68
CA ILE A 279 10.06 -8.31 10.55
C ILE A 279 10.26 -9.68 9.97
N ALA A 280 9.82 -10.70 10.71
CA ALA A 280 9.46 -11.96 10.13
C ALA A 280 8.34 -11.68 9.13
N ARG A 281 8.71 -11.27 7.90
CA ARG A 281 7.85 -11.40 6.74
C ARG A 281 7.55 -12.88 6.72
N ARG A 282 6.38 -13.28 7.26
CA ARG A 282 5.72 -14.52 6.88
C ARG A 282 5.75 -14.44 5.37
N SER A 283 6.68 -15.17 4.77
CA SER A 283 6.71 -15.19 3.33
C SER A 283 5.30 -15.66 2.97
N LYS A 284 4.63 -14.90 2.11
CA LYS A 284 3.75 -15.59 1.17
C LYS A 284 4.64 -16.71 0.68
N ARG A 285 4.34 -17.96 1.04
CA ARG A 285 5.04 -19.07 0.44
C ARG A 285 4.59 -18.99 -1.04
N VAL A 286 5.29 -18.38 -2.00
CA VAL A 286 6.74 -18.37 -2.23
C VAL A 286 7.48 -19.43 -1.40
N ILE A 287 6.88 -20.63 -1.39
CA ILE A 287 7.51 -21.76 -2.05
C ILE A 287 8.16 -21.11 -3.26
N VAL A 288 9.45 -20.80 -3.15
CA VAL A 288 10.28 -20.66 -4.34
C VAL A 288 9.96 -21.94 -5.06
N ALA A 289 9.11 -21.82 -6.08
CA ALA A 289 8.81 -22.88 -7.00
C ALA A 289 10.20 -23.33 -7.39
N ARG A 290 10.64 -24.51 -6.89
CA ARG A 290 12.04 -24.91 -7.04
C ARG A 290 12.30 -24.84 -8.54
N ARG A 291 13.52 -24.55 -8.98
CA ARG A 291 13.77 -24.42 -10.44
C ARG A 291 13.32 -25.67 -11.24
N ASP A 292 13.04 -26.78 -10.56
CA ASP A 292 12.32 -27.96 -11.04
C ASP A 292 10.83 -27.77 -11.43
N ASP A 293 10.06 -26.86 -10.83
CA ASP A 293 8.66 -26.54 -11.24
C ASP A 293 8.60 -25.87 -12.62
N GLN A 294 9.73 -25.37 -13.11
CA GLN A 294 9.87 -24.88 -14.49
C GLN A 294 10.10 -26.03 -15.48
N LYS A 295 10.43 -27.25 -15.02
CA LYS A 295 10.60 -28.46 -15.86
C LYS A 295 9.29 -29.20 -16.14
N SER A 296 8.22 -28.94 -15.37
CA SER A 296 6.93 -29.65 -15.52
C SER A 296 5.89 -28.89 -16.36
N ARG A 297 6.11 -27.62 -16.68
CA ARG A 297 5.31 -26.89 -17.67
C ARG A 297 5.85 -27.14 -19.05
N SER A 298 4.98 -27.52 -19.98
CA SER A 298 5.36 -27.56 -21.39
C SER A 298 5.75 -26.15 -21.85
N LEU A 299 6.80 -26.03 -22.66
CA LEU A 299 7.23 -24.76 -23.26
C LEU A 299 6.05 -24.04 -23.94
N GLY A 300 5.14 -24.80 -24.58
CA GLY A 300 3.95 -24.25 -25.21
C GLY A 300 2.98 -23.56 -24.24
N GLU A 301 2.84 -24.04 -23.01
CA GLU A 301 1.99 -23.40 -21.98
C GLU A 301 2.62 -22.10 -21.48
N ALA A 302 3.93 -22.09 -21.27
CA ALA A 302 4.66 -20.89 -20.87
C ALA A 302 4.60 -19.81 -21.98
N VAL A 303 4.77 -20.20 -23.24
CA VAL A 303 4.63 -19.31 -24.40
C VAL A 303 3.19 -18.77 -24.52
N ARG A 304 2.17 -19.63 -24.34
CA ARG A 304 0.76 -19.22 -24.33
C ARG A 304 0.49 -18.18 -23.25
N ASP A 305 0.88 -18.44 -22.00
CA ASP A 305 0.62 -17.55 -20.86
C ASP A 305 1.33 -16.20 -21.04
N VAL A 306 2.54 -16.19 -21.63
CA VAL A 306 3.24 -14.96 -22.04
C VAL A 306 2.46 -14.22 -23.13
N LYS A 307 2.07 -14.89 -24.23
CA LYS A 307 1.26 -14.28 -25.31
C LYS A 307 -0.03 -13.64 -24.76
N ILE A 308 -0.72 -14.30 -23.82
CA ILE A 308 -1.92 -13.79 -23.16
C ILE A 308 -1.64 -12.51 -22.35
N ALA A 309 -0.54 -12.45 -21.61
CA ALA A 309 -0.16 -11.23 -20.90
C ALA A 309 0.07 -10.04 -21.84
N TRP A 310 0.64 -10.28 -23.03
CA TRP A 310 0.87 -9.27 -24.06
C TRP A 310 -0.41 -8.76 -24.73
N ILE A 311 -1.52 -9.50 -24.75
CA ILE A 311 -2.83 -9.00 -25.23
C ILE A 311 -3.22 -7.68 -24.55
N SER A 312 -2.87 -7.52 -23.26
CA SER A 312 -3.16 -6.30 -22.50
C SER A 312 -2.24 -5.10 -22.83
N ARG A 313 -1.12 -5.32 -23.52
CA ARG A 313 -0.01 -4.35 -23.69
C ARG A 313 0.25 -3.93 -25.14
N LEU A 314 -0.09 -4.76 -26.12
CA LEU A 314 0.19 -4.53 -27.54
C LEU A 314 -0.67 -3.41 -28.15
N ASN A 315 -0.30 -2.95 -29.35
CA ASN A 315 -1.13 -2.05 -30.17
C ASN A 315 -2.30 -2.82 -30.84
N ASP A 316 -3.32 -2.09 -31.28
CA ASP A 316 -4.62 -2.63 -31.68
C ASP A 316 -4.61 -3.73 -32.76
N PRO A 317 -4.07 -3.51 -33.97
CA PRO A 317 -4.08 -4.54 -35.01
C PRO A 317 -3.28 -5.79 -34.59
N LEU A 318 -2.17 -5.61 -33.88
CA LEU A 318 -1.33 -6.70 -33.39
C LEU A 318 -2.03 -7.50 -32.28
N ALA A 319 -2.77 -6.84 -31.39
CA ALA A 319 -3.53 -7.49 -30.32
C ALA A 319 -4.76 -8.25 -30.85
N ASP A 320 -5.39 -7.75 -31.92
CA ASP A 320 -6.51 -8.43 -32.60
C ASP A 320 -6.01 -9.69 -33.33
N LEU A 321 -4.87 -9.62 -34.02
CA LEU A 321 -4.22 -10.77 -34.66
C LEU A 321 -3.80 -11.83 -33.63
N LEU A 322 -3.08 -11.43 -32.57
CA LEU A 322 -2.64 -12.34 -31.51
C LEU A 322 -3.83 -12.98 -30.78
N TYR A 323 -4.93 -12.25 -30.59
CA TYR A 323 -6.15 -12.81 -30.01
C TYR A 323 -6.77 -13.89 -30.89
N LYS A 324 -6.86 -13.68 -32.22
CA LYS A 324 -7.36 -14.69 -33.16
C LYS A 324 -6.49 -15.94 -33.16
N GLU A 325 -5.17 -15.77 -33.28
CA GLU A 325 -4.18 -16.86 -33.24
C GLU A 325 -4.33 -17.70 -31.95
N LEU A 326 -4.48 -17.06 -30.79
CA LEU A 326 -4.65 -17.76 -29.52
C LEU A 326 -6.00 -18.47 -29.37
N VAL A 327 -7.08 -17.91 -29.94
CA VAL A 327 -8.41 -18.54 -29.93
C VAL A 327 -8.45 -19.77 -30.83
N GLU A 328 -7.77 -19.74 -31.98
CA GLU A 328 -7.62 -20.89 -32.87
C GLU A 328 -6.78 -22.01 -32.24
N LEU A 329 -5.65 -21.66 -31.61
CA LEU A 329 -4.74 -22.62 -30.98
C LEU A 329 -5.25 -23.20 -29.65
N PHE A 330 -5.99 -22.41 -28.86
CA PHE A 330 -6.43 -22.80 -27.51
C PHE A 330 -7.87 -22.37 -27.18
N PRO A 331 -8.90 -22.94 -27.86
CA PRO A 331 -10.30 -22.53 -27.67
C PRO A 331 -10.78 -22.57 -26.20
N ASP A 332 -10.41 -23.59 -25.43
CA ASP A 332 -10.94 -23.78 -24.07
C ASP A 332 -10.28 -22.90 -23.00
N HIS A 333 -9.24 -22.14 -23.35
CA HIS A 333 -8.47 -21.39 -22.36
C HIS A 333 -9.08 -20.01 -22.05
N ILE A 334 -9.95 -20.00 -21.02
CA ILE A 334 -10.76 -18.87 -20.54
C ILE A 334 -9.97 -17.55 -20.39
N GLU A 335 -8.68 -17.61 -20.06
CA GLU A 335 -7.84 -16.43 -19.79
C GLU A 335 -7.58 -15.56 -21.01
N ILE A 336 -7.69 -16.11 -22.23
CA ILE A 336 -7.56 -15.36 -23.49
C ILE A 336 -8.72 -14.37 -23.60
N TYR A 337 -9.96 -14.86 -23.47
CA TYR A 337 -11.18 -14.07 -23.47
C TYR A 337 -11.19 -13.03 -22.35
N PHE A 338 -10.73 -13.40 -21.15
CA PHE A 338 -10.64 -12.48 -20.02
C PHE A 338 -9.64 -11.35 -20.24
N SER A 339 -8.46 -11.64 -20.79
CA SER A 339 -7.45 -10.63 -21.13
C SER A 339 -7.92 -9.71 -22.27
N ARG A 340 -8.67 -10.24 -23.25
CA ARG A 340 -9.36 -9.45 -24.28
C ARG A 340 -10.39 -8.51 -23.67
N MET A 341 -11.30 -9.04 -22.84
CA MET A 341 -12.34 -8.27 -22.15
C MET A 341 -11.74 -7.11 -21.32
N LYS A 342 -10.69 -7.39 -20.54
CA LYS A 342 -9.93 -6.37 -19.79
C LYS A 342 -9.35 -5.26 -20.67
N ARG A 343 -8.80 -5.60 -21.84
CA ARG A 343 -8.28 -4.61 -22.81
C ARG A 343 -9.37 -3.68 -23.30
N LEU A 344 -10.55 -4.21 -23.65
CA LEU A 344 -11.69 -3.41 -24.13
C LEU A 344 -12.22 -2.45 -23.05
N ILE A 345 -12.34 -2.95 -21.82
CA ILE A 345 -12.73 -2.15 -20.65
C ILE A 345 -11.75 -1.00 -20.43
N GLY A 346 -10.44 -1.29 -20.45
CA GLY A 346 -9.38 -0.32 -20.20
C GLY A 346 -9.26 0.81 -21.23
N LYS A 347 -9.76 0.60 -22.46
CA LYS A 347 -9.84 1.67 -23.47
C LYS A 347 -11.10 2.51 -23.33
N ASN A 348 -12.27 1.88 -23.44
CA ASN A 348 -13.59 2.51 -23.47
C ASN A 348 -14.69 1.42 -23.42
N ALA A 349 -15.00 0.94 -22.21
CA ALA A 349 -16.04 -0.07 -21.99
C ALA A 349 -17.36 0.24 -22.73
N PHE A 350 -17.80 1.49 -22.69
CA PHE A 350 -19.05 1.95 -23.31
C PHE A 350 -19.14 1.78 -24.84
N LYS A 351 -18.01 1.96 -25.55
CA LYS A 351 -17.96 1.78 -27.01
C LYS A 351 -17.96 0.31 -27.42
N HIS A 352 -17.34 -0.55 -26.60
CA HIS A 352 -17.19 -1.98 -26.86
C HIS A 352 -18.21 -2.86 -26.11
N ARG A 353 -19.25 -2.28 -25.52
CA ARG A 353 -20.22 -2.98 -24.66
C ARG A 353 -20.84 -4.24 -25.26
N LYS A 354 -21.16 -4.25 -26.57
CA LYS A 354 -21.66 -5.43 -27.29
C LYS A 354 -20.62 -6.57 -27.36
N GLU A 355 -19.36 -6.22 -27.66
CA GLU A 355 -18.22 -7.16 -27.69
C GLU A 355 -17.92 -7.69 -26.27
N ILE A 356 -18.04 -6.85 -25.24
CA ILE A 356 -17.87 -7.22 -23.83
C ILE A 356 -18.96 -8.20 -23.37
N ILE A 357 -20.23 -7.99 -23.70
CA ILE A 357 -21.32 -8.92 -23.37
C ILE A 357 -21.07 -10.29 -24.00
N GLN A 358 -20.74 -10.34 -25.30
CA GLN A 358 -20.43 -11.58 -26.01
C GLN A 358 -19.24 -12.33 -25.39
N LEU A 359 -18.15 -11.62 -25.06
CA LEU A 359 -16.98 -12.22 -24.39
C LEU A 359 -17.32 -12.72 -22.98
N ALA A 360 -18.13 -11.98 -22.23
CA ALA A 360 -18.58 -12.40 -20.90
C ALA A 360 -19.45 -13.65 -20.96
N ASP A 361 -20.35 -13.77 -21.94
CA ASP A 361 -21.16 -14.98 -22.15
C ASP A 361 -20.31 -16.20 -22.50
N ILE A 362 -19.29 -16.04 -23.35
CA ILE A 362 -18.31 -17.11 -23.64
C ILE A 362 -17.56 -17.53 -22.36
N ILE A 363 -17.14 -16.58 -21.52
CA ILE A 363 -16.47 -16.86 -20.24
C ILE A 363 -17.41 -17.59 -19.28
N ILE A 364 -18.65 -17.12 -19.13
CA ILE A 364 -19.65 -17.70 -18.22
C ILE A 364 -20.01 -19.14 -18.65
N GLY A 365 -20.15 -19.39 -19.96
CA GLY A 365 -20.43 -20.71 -20.51
C GLY A 365 -19.26 -21.70 -20.36
N LYS A 366 -18.00 -21.22 -20.39
CA LYS A 366 -16.80 -22.07 -20.24
C LYS A 366 -16.40 -22.33 -18.78
N VAL A 367 -17.00 -21.65 -17.81
CA VAL A 367 -16.74 -21.89 -16.39
C VAL A 367 -17.74 -22.90 -15.82
N ASP A 368 -17.25 -24.09 -15.48
CA ASP A 368 -18.04 -25.09 -14.74
C ASP A 368 -18.41 -24.58 -13.33
N ARG A 369 -19.66 -24.14 -13.20
CA ARG A 369 -20.30 -23.66 -11.96
C ARG A 369 -20.39 -24.78 -10.91
N THR A 370 -20.63 -26.02 -11.32
CA THR A 370 -20.87 -27.15 -10.43
C THR A 370 -19.59 -27.56 -9.71
N SER A 371 -18.47 -27.71 -10.44
CA SER A 371 -17.17 -27.99 -9.82
C SER A 371 -16.70 -26.87 -8.89
N LEU A 372 -16.97 -25.61 -9.24
CA LEU A 372 -16.69 -24.46 -8.37
C LEU A 372 -17.47 -24.52 -7.05
N LEU A 373 -18.78 -24.76 -7.10
CA LEU A 373 -19.62 -24.85 -5.90
C LEU A 373 -19.24 -26.05 -5.03
N GLN A 374 -18.94 -27.22 -5.62
CA GLN A 374 -18.46 -28.39 -4.89
C GLN A 374 -17.13 -28.13 -4.16
N PHE A 375 -16.20 -27.41 -4.79
CA PHE A 375 -14.93 -27.02 -4.19
C PHE A 375 -15.09 -26.08 -2.99
N TYR A 376 -16.01 -25.10 -3.06
CA TYR A 376 -16.27 -24.22 -1.91
C TYR A 376 -17.12 -24.88 -0.83
N GLY A 377 -18.06 -25.78 -1.18
CA GLY A 377 -18.81 -26.58 -0.21
C GLY A 377 -17.92 -27.54 0.59
N THR A 378 -16.94 -28.19 -0.05
CA THR A 378 -15.97 -29.07 0.64
C THR A 378 -14.95 -28.33 1.50
N LYS A 379 -14.78 -27.00 1.35
CA LYS A 379 -14.02 -26.15 2.29
C LYS A 379 -14.78 -25.87 3.60
N LEU A 380 -16.10 -26.07 3.64
CA LEU A 380 -16.96 -25.81 4.80
C LEU A 380 -17.26 -27.06 5.62
N ASP A 381 -17.17 -28.25 5.02
CA ASP A 381 -17.51 -29.52 5.67
C ASP A 381 -16.34 -30.09 6.49
N LEU A 382 -16.31 -29.72 7.77
CA LEU A 382 -15.37 -30.25 8.78
C LEU A 382 -15.89 -31.54 9.46
N SER A 383 -16.96 -32.16 8.97
CA SER A 383 -17.55 -33.36 9.58
C SER A 383 -16.62 -34.59 9.48
N PRO A 384 -16.43 -35.36 10.57
CA PRO A 384 -15.69 -36.63 10.52
C PRO A 384 -16.37 -37.71 9.66
N GLU A 385 -17.63 -37.53 9.26
CA GLU A 385 -18.35 -38.47 8.39
C GLU A 385 -18.11 -38.20 6.90
N ALA A 386 -17.97 -36.94 6.50
CA ALA A 386 -17.61 -36.55 5.13
C ALA A 386 -16.26 -37.17 4.68
N ALA A 387 -15.34 -37.34 5.63
CA ALA A 387 -14.05 -38.01 5.42
C ALA A 387 -14.15 -39.51 5.08
N LYS A 388 -15.31 -40.17 5.27
CA LYS A 388 -15.51 -41.61 5.03
C LYS A 388 -16.26 -41.94 3.73
N SER A 389 -16.89 -40.96 3.09
CA SER A 389 -17.62 -41.19 1.83
C SER A 389 -16.69 -41.58 0.67
N LYS A 390 -17.03 -42.64 -0.07
CA LYS A 390 -16.26 -43.11 -1.24
C LYS A 390 -16.24 -42.08 -2.39
N THR A 391 -17.17 -41.13 -2.41
CA THR A 391 -17.23 -40.03 -3.39
C THR A 391 -16.11 -39.01 -3.18
N CYS A 392 -15.55 -38.91 -1.96
CA CYS A 392 -14.49 -37.98 -1.60
C CYS A 392 -13.09 -38.48 -2.01
N ARG A 393 -12.89 -38.80 -3.30
CA ARG A 393 -11.55 -39.06 -3.87
C ARG A 393 -10.61 -37.86 -3.63
N TRP A 394 -11.19 -36.66 -3.67
CA TRP A 394 -10.58 -35.35 -3.39
C TRP A 394 -10.03 -35.19 -1.95
N ALA A 395 -10.73 -35.70 -0.93
CA ALA A 395 -10.31 -35.59 0.49
C ALA A 395 -9.09 -36.46 0.85
N ARG A 396 -8.70 -37.38 -0.03
CA ARG A 396 -7.43 -38.11 0.09
C ARG A 396 -6.28 -37.34 -0.57
N TRP A 397 -6.56 -36.54 -1.61
CA TRP A 397 -5.60 -35.66 -2.30
C TRP A 397 -5.25 -34.40 -1.50
N LEU A 398 -6.22 -33.82 -0.78
CA LEU A 398 -6.07 -32.63 0.07
C LEU A 398 -5.03 -32.74 1.21
N ARG A 399 -4.45 -33.94 1.45
CA ARG A 399 -3.39 -34.16 2.45
C ARG A 399 -1.96 -33.98 1.91
N SER A 400 -1.78 -33.72 0.61
CA SER A 400 -0.46 -33.38 0.04
C SER A 400 -0.27 -31.87 -0.04
N SER A 401 0.52 -31.29 0.88
CA SER A 401 0.61 -29.84 1.14
C SER A 401 1.05 -28.96 -0.04
N VAL A 402 1.62 -29.52 -1.12
CA VAL A 402 2.05 -28.76 -2.30
C VAL A 402 0.92 -28.68 -3.35
N VAL A 403 0.21 -29.78 -3.54
CA VAL A 403 -0.84 -29.94 -4.57
C VAL A 403 -2.03 -29.05 -4.29
N THR A 404 -2.44 -28.96 -3.02
CA THR A 404 -3.58 -28.13 -2.58
C THR A 404 -3.45 -26.66 -2.96
N THR A 405 -2.25 -26.09 -2.90
CA THR A 405 -2.04 -24.66 -3.18
C THR A 405 -2.28 -24.32 -4.65
N ILE A 406 -2.01 -25.24 -5.57
CA ILE A 406 -2.19 -25.02 -7.02
C ILE A 406 -3.68 -25.12 -7.37
N GLU A 407 -4.37 -26.14 -6.88
CA GLU A 407 -5.82 -26.30 -7.09
C GLU A 407 -6.63 -25.17 -6.45
N ILE A 408 -6.29 -24.76 -5.22
CA ILE A 408 -6.90 -23.59 -4.57
C ILE A 408 -6.75 -22.34 -5.44
N ARG A 409 -5.53 -22.04 -5.92
CA ARG A 409 -5.28 -20.88 -6.80
C ARG A 409 -6.03 -20.99 -8.13
N PHE A 410 -6.17 -22.19 -8.69
CA PHE A 410 -6.90 -22.44 -9.93
C PHE A 410 -8.40 -22.13 -9.78
N PHE A 411 -9.06 -22.66 -8.75
CA PHE A 411 -10.46 -22.37 -8.47
C PHE A 411 -10.69 -20.91 -8.05
N GLU A 412 -9.80 -20.31 -7.26
CA GLU A 412 -9.88 -18.89 -6.89
C GLU A 412 -9.72 -17.97 -8.11
N LYS A 413 -8.81 -18.30 -9.04
CA LYS A 413 -8.62 -17.57 -10.31
C LYS A 413 -9.86 -17.69 -11.20
N ARG A 414 -10.42 -18.91 -11.36
CA ARG A 414 -11.69 -19.12 -12.11
C ARG A 414 -12.86 -18.37 -11.47
N LYS A 415 -13.02 -18.41 -10.15
CA LYS A 415 -14.03 -17.63 -9.42
C LYS A 415 -13.86 -16.12 -9.63
N ALA A 416 -12.64 -15.61 -9.63
CA ALA A 416 -12.36 -14.20 -9.88
C ALA A 416 -12.66 -13.78 -11.34
N ILE A 417 -12.34 -14.63 -12.32
CA ILE A 417 -12.66 -14.40 -13.74
C ILE A 417 -14.17 -14.40 -13.97
N LEU A 418 -14.89 -15.40 -13.44
CA LEU A 418 -16.35 -15.50 -13.53
C LEU A 418 -17.04 -14.27 -12.94
N LEU A 419 -16.65 -13.87 -11.74
CA LEU A 419 -17.21 -12.70 -11.06
C LEU A 419 -16.94 -11.39 -11.83
N ALA A 420 -15.74 -11.22 -12.38
CA ALA A 420 -15.43 -10.06 -13.21
C ALA A 420 -16.22 -10.06 -14.53
N ALA A 421 -16.43 -11.21 -15.17
CA ALA A 421 -17.28 -11.31 -16.36
C ALA A 421 -18.75 -10.97 -16.05
N LEU A 422 -19.30 -11.47 -14.94
CA LEU A 422 -20.66 -11.15 -14.51
C LEU A 422 -20.84 -9.65 -14.20
N VAL A 423 -19.92 -9.03 -13.45
CA VAL A 423 -19.95 -7.60 -13.13
C VAL A 423 -19.90 -6.74 -14.39
N GLU A 424 -19.01 -7.05 -15.33
CA GLU A 424 -18.84 -6.23 -16.54
C GLU A 424 -19.96 -6.48 -17.57
N LYS A 425 -20.53 -7.69 -17.62
CA LYS A 425 -21.78 -7.97 -18.37
C LYS A 425 -22.94 -7.15 -17.80
N GLY A 426 -23.11 -7.16 -16.47
CA GLY A 426 -24.14 -6.37 -15.78
C GLY A 426 -23.96 -4.87 -15.99
N ASN A 427 -22.73 -4.35 -15.92
CA ASN A 427 -22.40 -2.96 -16.24
C ASN A 427 -22.78 -2.60 -17.68
N ALA A 428 -22.43 -3.44 -18.66
CA ALA A 428 -22.69 -3.20 -20.08
C ALA A 428 -24.20 -3.21 -20.39
N MET A 429 -24.96 -4.15 -19.81
CA MET A 429 -26.42 -4.21 -19.92
C MET A 429 -27.09 -3.01 -19.24
N ALA A 430 -26.61 -2.61 -18.06
CA ALA A 430 -27.10 -1.43 -17.37
C ALA A 430 -26.86 -0.15 -18.18
N ASP A 431 -25.68 -0.01 -18.80
CA ASP A 431 -25.37 1.13 -19.67
C ASP A 431 -26.26 1.14 -20.93
N ASP A 432 -26.55 0.00 -21.56
CA ASP A 432 -27.51 -0.08 -22.70
C ASP A 432 -28.93 0.34 -22.30
N ILE A 433 -29.41 -0.05 -21.11
CA ILE A 433 -30.73 0.35 -20.59
C ILE A 433 -30.75 1.86 -20.26
N LEU A 434 -29.72 2.38 -19.59
CA LEU A 434 -29.60 3.79 -19.22
C LEU A 434 -29.45 4.72 -20.44
N CYS A 435 -28.94 4.22 -21.57
CA CYS A 435 -28.94 4.96 -22.84
C CYS A 435 -30.31 5.02 -23.50
N ALA A 436 -31.15 4.01 -23.26
CA ALA A 436 -32.48 3.89 -23.87
C ALA A 436 -33.58 4.63 -23.07
N THR A 437 -33.28 5.09 -21.85
CA THR A 437 -34.23 5.83 -21.00
C THR A 437 -33.97 7.34 -21.05
N ASP A 438 -35.01 8.11 -21.37
CA ASP A 438 -34.93 9.57 -21.37
C ASP A 438 -34.70 10.14 -19.95
N ASP A 439 -35.29 9.50 -18.93
CA ASP A 439 -35.16 9.82 -17.50
C ASP A 439 -33.82 9.38 -16.84
N ALA A 440 -32.76 9.09 -17.60
CA ALA A 440 -31.45 8.78 -17.01
C ALA A 440 -30.58 10.05 -16.80
N PRO A 441 -29.77 10.11 -15.74
CA PRO A 441 -28.84 11.23 -15.55
C PRO A 441 -27.82 11.35 -16.71
N PRO A 442 -27.56 12.56 -17.25
CA PRO A 442 -26.66 12.78 -18.39
C PRO A 442 -25.29 12.07 -18.33
N SER A 443 -24.63 11.98 -17.18
CA SER A 443 -23.33 11.28 -17.07
C SER A 443 -23.45 9.75 -17.21
N PHE A 444 -24.63 9.20 -16.93
CA PHE A 444 -24.92 7.77 -17.07
C PHE A 444 -25.22 7.38 -18.52
N LYS A 445 -25.72 8.32 -19.34
CA LYS A 445 -25.94 8.12 -20.79
C LYS A 445 -24.65 7.97 -21.62
N ASN A 446 -23.49 8.31 -21.05
CA ASN A 446 -22.18 8.14 -21.68
C ASN A 446 -21.36 6.97 -21.13
N GLY A 447 -21.96 6.17 -20.21
CA GLY A 447 -21.34 5.02 -19.57
C GLY A 447 -20.34 5.37 -18.47
N LEU A 448 -20.62 4.94 -17.23
CA LEU A 448 -19.60 5.02 -16.17
C LEU A 448 -18.57 3.91 -16.38
N SER A 449 -17.41 4.28 -16.91
CA SER A 449 -16.16 3.55 -16.66
C SER A 449 -15.60 3.88 -15.28
N TYR A 450 -15.26 2.85 -14.52
CA TYR A 450 -14.45 2.97 -13.31
C TYR A 450 -13.03 3.40 -13.70
N PRO A 451 -12.39 4.36 -13.00
CA PRO A 451 -11.00 4.71 -13.23
C PRO A 451 -10.08 3.58 -12.77
N VAL A 452 -9.83 2.63 -13.67
CA VAL A 452 -8.74 1.66 -13.53
C VAL A 452 -7.44 2.46 -13.54
N PRO A 453 -6.53 2.27 -12.56
CA PRO A 453 -5.27 2.99 -12.57
C PRO A 453 -4.49 2.60 -13.81
N SER A 454 -4.22 3.58 -14.68
CA SER A 454 -3.02 3.51 -15.50
C SER A 454 -1.86 3.33 -14.53
N ALA A 455 -1.02 2.31 -14.74
CA ALA A 455 0.16 2.15 -13.93
C ALA A 455 0.97 3.45 -14.05
N ARG A 456 1.17 4.16 -12.93
CA ARG A 456 2.16 5.25 -12.90
C ARG A 456 3.43 4.65 -13.48
N LYS A 457 3.97 5.26 -14.53
CA LYS A 457 5.36 5.01 -14.90
C LYS A 457 6.17 5.41 -13.67
N LEU A 458 6.67 4.41 -12.94
CA LEU A 458 7.95 4.61 -12.30
C LEU A 458 8.93 4.77 -13.46
N ASP A 459 9.27 6.02 -13.77
CA ASP A 459 10.47 6.31 -14.55
C ASP A 459 11.67 6.01 -13.64
N THR A 460 11.89 4.71 -13.38
CA THR A 460 13.19 4.20 -12.95
C THR A 460 14.14 4.31 -14.13
N GLY A 461 14.54 5.55 -14.42
CA GLY A 461 15.54 5.92 -15.42
C GLY A 461 16.95 5.50 -15.00
N VAL A 462 17.15 4.23 -14.65
CA VAL A 462 18.49 3.61 -14.64
C VAL A 462 18.81 3.22 -16.08
N GLY A 463 18.94 4.25 -16.92
CA GLY A 463 19.47 4.12 -18.27
C GLY A 463 20.99 4.20 -18.20
N THR A 464 21.68 3.06 -18.18
CA THR A 464 23.11 2.98 -18.48
C THR A 464 23.35 3.30 -19.96
N SER A 465 23.21 4.58 -20.31
CA SER A 465 23.62 5.11 -21.60
C SER A 465 25.10 5.45 -21.53
N VAL A 466 25.94 4.52 -21.96
CA VAL A 466 27.33 4.83 -22.31
C VAL A 466 27.29 5.68 -23.57
N ARG A 467 27.21 7.00 -23.38
CA ARG A 467 27.29 7.97 -24.48
C ARG A 467 28.72 8.46 -24.57
N ALA A 468 29.48 7.91 -25.51
CA ALA A 468 30.81 8.38 -25.82
C ALA A 468 30.75 9.86 -26.25
N THR A 469 31.31 10.76 -25.45
CA THR A 469 31.53 12.15 -25.81
C THR A 469 32.94 12.32 -26.34
N SER A 470 33.07 12.40 -27.65
CA SER A 470 34.28 12.87 -28.31
C SER A 470 34.45 14.37 -28.06
N SER A 471 35.41 14.73 -27.21
CA SER A 471 35.89 16.12 -27.07
C SER A 471 37.39 16.15 -27.32
N GLN A 472 37.79 16.70 -28.48
CA GLN A 472 39.18 17.06 -28.74
C GLN A 472 39.61 18.18 -27.78
N SER A 473 40.79 18.05 -27.19
CA SER A 473 41.52 19.18 -26.62
C SER A 473 43.01 18.86 -26.66
N ASP A 474 43.73 19.48 -27.59
CA ASP A 474 45.19 19.36 -27.69
C ASP A 474 45.86 20.07 -26.50
N ILE A 475 46.62 19.34 -25.69
CA ILE A 475 47.75 19.89 -24.93
C ILE A 475 48.92 18.90 -25.01
N THR A 476 50.09 19.44 -25.35
CA THR A 476 51.33 18.74 -25.68
C THR A 476 52.19 18.39 -24.46
N ALA A 477 52.63 17.12 -24.37
CA ALA A 477 54.00 16.67 -24.04
C ALA A 477 54.64 17.06 -22.65
N PRO A 478 55.73 16.40 -22.18
CA PRO A 478 56.54 15.38 -22.85
C PRO A 478 56.73 14.05 -22.09
N LEU A 479 57.47 13.17 -22.74
CA LEU A 479 57.94 11.84 -22.31
C LEU A 479 58.75 11.86 -21.01
N ASP A 480 58.80 10.70 -20.35
CA ASP A 480 60.09 10.12 -19.96
C ASP A 480 60.03 8.58 -20.00
N ASP A 481 61.17 7.96 -20.29
CA ASP A 481 61.30 6.53 -20.65
C ASP A 481 61.73 5.63 -19.47
N THR A 482 61.70 4.31 -19.74
CA THR A 482 62.55 3.24 -19.19
C THR A 482 62.06 2.31 -18.05
N VAL A 483 62.57 1.07 -18.19
CA VAL A 483 62.76 -0.04 -17.22
C VAL A 483 61.71 -1.16 -17.20
N LEU A 484 62.03 -2.21 -17.98
CA LEU A 484 62.18 -3.64 -17.61
C LEU A 484 61.35 -4.19 -16.43
N SER A 485 60.86 -5.42 -16.39
CA SER A 485 60.68 -6.59 -17.27
C SER A 485 60.22 -7.73 -16.33
N ASP A 486 60.07 -8.96 -16.84
CA ASP A 486 59.95 -10.21 -16.07
C ASP A 486 58.58 -10.43 -15.35
N MET A 487 57.98 -11.63 -15.28
CA MET A 487 58.38 -12.95 -15.79
C MET A 487 57.21 -13.98 -15.79
N PHE A 488 57.23 -14.87 -16.79
CA PHE A 488 56.58 -16.20 -16.94
C PHE A 488 55.08 -16.26 -17.35
N ASN A 489 54.64 -16.91 -18.46
CA ASN A 489 54.71 -18.34 -18.87
C ASN A 489 54.18 -19.29 -17.76
N ASP A 490 53.38 -20.36 -17.92
CA ASP A 490 52.94 -21.26 -19.00
C ASP A 490 51.53 -21.81 -18.59
N GLN A 491 50.67 -22.50 -19.37
CA GLN A 491 50.69 -23.03 -20.74
C GLN A 491 49.23 -23.26 -21.24
N ALA A 492 49.06 -23.65 -22.51
CA ALA A 492 47.92 -24.43 -23.02
C ALA A 492 48.43 -25.71 -23.70
N PRO A 493 47.57 -26.70 -24.00
CA PRO A 493 47.76 -27.40 -25.28
C PRO A 493 46.48 -27.66 -26.09
N ASP A 494 46.65 -27.63 -27.41
CA ASP A 494 45.60 -27.81 -28.42
C ASP A 494 45.06 -29.25 -28.57
N LYS A 495 43.86 -29.39 -29.14
CA LYS A 495 43.63 -29.96 -30.50
C LYS A 495 42.16 -30.33 -30.76
N LEU A 496 41.54 -29.68 -31.74
CA LEU A 496 41.00 -30.31 -32.97
C LEU A 496 40.36 -29.23 -33.87
N ALA A 497 40.62 -29.33 -35.17
CA ALA A 497 40.19 -28.37 -36.19
C ALA A 497 39.30 -29.04 -37.24
N ASN A 498 38.56 -28.20 -37.98
CA ASN A 498 37.71 -28.49 -39.15
C ASN A 498 36.45 -29.32 -38.81
N ASP A 499 35.25 -28.96 -39.27
CA ASP A 499 34.90 -28.75 -40.68
C ASP A 499 33.56 -27.99 -40.87
N PHE A 500 33.41 -27.29 -42.01
CA PHE A 500 32.22 -26.58 -42.55
C PHE A 500 31.51 -25.50 -41.68
N GLY A 501 31.15 -24.31 -42.17
CA GLY A 501 31.32 -23.69 -43.49
C GLY A 501 30.01 -23.12 -44.06
N HIS A 502 29.94 -21.78 -44.20
CA HIS A 502 28.91 -21.00 -44.94
C HIS A 502 27.46 -20.98 -44.36
N ILE A 503 26.64 -19.93 -44.52
CA ILE A 503 26.83 -18.56 -45.05
C ILE A 503 25.83 -17.62 -44.35
N CYS A 504 26.17 -16.33 -44.24
CA CYS A 504 25.30 -15.27 -43.72
C CYS A 504 24.77 -14.35 -44.85
N ASP A 505 23.79 -13.52 -44.48
CA ASP A 505 23.39 -12.26 -45.14
C ASP A 505 22.68 -12.31 -46.52
N ASN A 506 21.42 -11.90 -46.52
CA ASN A 506 20.96 -10.62 -47.11
C ASN A 506 19.44 -10.67 -47.36
N TRP A 507 18.70 -9.64 -46.93
CA TRP A 507 17.42 -9.22 -47.55
C TRP A 507 17.17 -7.74 -47.23
N ASP A 508 17.60 -6.88 -48.14
CA ASP A 508 17.15 -5.50 -48.30
C ASP A 508 17.05 -5.23 -49.81
N SER A 509 15.88 -4.79 -50.29
CA SER A 509 15.64 -3.95 -51.49
C SER A 509 14.19 -4.10 -52.01
N GLU A 510 13.42 -3.01 -51.99
CA GLU A 510 12.31 -2.82 -52.94
C GLU A 510 12.88 -2.52 -54.35
N PRO A 511 12.06 -2.60 -55.43
CA PRO A 511 11.43 -1.36 -55.91
C PRO A 511 10.04 -1.54 -56.58
N SER A 512 9.43 -0.40 -56.92
CA SER A 512 8.29 -0.23 -57.84
C SER A 512 8.62 0.92 -58.83
N PRO A 513 7.78 1.34 -59.81
CA PRO A 513 6.53 0.78 -60.34
C PRO A 513 6.51 0.70 -61.92
N THR A 514 5.37 0.35 -62.55
CA THR A 514 4.66 1.08 -63.67
C THR A 514 3.65 0.17 -64.42
N GLN A 515 2.60 0.80 -64.99
CA GLN A 515 1.32 0.31 -65.59
C GLN A 515 1.42 -0.21 -67.07
N PRO A 516 0.34 -0.68 -67.79
CA PRO A 516 -1.10 -0.42 -67.62
C PRO A 516 -2.13 -1.57 -67.85
N LEU A 517 -3.42 -1.17 -67.86
CA LEU A 517 -4.67 -1.96 -67.84
C LEU A 517 -4.94 -2.85 -69.08
N ASN A 518 -5.84 -3.83 -68.90
CA ASN A 518 -6.88 -4.14 -69.89
C ASN A 518 -8.13 -4.75 -69.21
N ASP A 519 -9.33 -4.34 -69.66
CA ASP A 519 -10.63 -4.80 -69.12
C ASP A 519 -11.11 -6.11 -69.75
N ALA A 520 -11.70 -6.99 -68.94
CA ALA A 520 -12.64 -8.02 -69.40
C ALA A 520 -13.62 -8.40 -68.27
N GLN A 521 -14.92 -8.22 -68.51
CA GLN A 521 -15.98 -8.55 -67.56
C GLN A 521 -16.26 -10.06 -67.54
N GLN A 522 -16.38 -10.66 -66.34
CA GLN A 522 -17.24 -11.82 -66.09
C GLN A 522 -17.54 -11.99 -64.59
N THR A 523 -18.79 -11.74 -64.20
CA THR A 523 -19.40 -12.20 -62.94
C THR A 523 -19.78 -13.68 -63.08
N PRO A 524 -19.75 -14.47 -61.98
CA PRO A 524 -21.01 -14.66 -61.25
C PRO A 524 -20.91 -14.84 -59.71
N GLU A 525 -22.03 -14.43 -59.08
CA GLU A 525 -22.65 -14.90 -57.83
C GLU A 525 -22.00 -14.67 -56.42
N PRO A 526 -22.83 -14.53 -55.37
CA PRO A 526 -22.43 -13.90 -54.12
C PRO A 526 -22.22 -14.88 -52.95
N ALA A 527 -21.07 -14.79 -52.28
CA ALA A 527 -20.85 -15.47 -51.01
C ALA A 527 -21.47 -14.68 -49.84
N ALA A 528 -22.27 -15.38 -49.03
CA ALA A 528 -23.08 -14.87 -47.93
C ALA A 528 -22.46 -13.74 -47.07
N SER A 529 -23.18 -12.62 -46.98
CA SER A 529 -23.00 -11.64 -45.91
C SER A 529 -23.31 -12.27 -44.55
N LEU A 530 -22.49 -11.98 -43.52
CA LEU A 530 -22.86 -12.30 -42.14
C LEU A 530 -24.15 -11.57 -41.76
N ASP A 531 -25.18 -12.33 -41.38
CA ASP A 531 -26.43 -11.78 -40.89
C ASP A 531 -26.23 -10.92 -39.65
N MET A 532 -26.92 -9.77 -39.62
CA MET A 532 -26.94 -8.90 -38.45
C MET A 532 -27.72 -9.56 -37.32
N VAL A 533 -27.01 -9.99 -36.27
CA VAL A 533 -27.64 -10.47 -35.03
C VAL A 533 -28.54 -9.37 -34.46
N THR A 534 -29.82 -9.71 -34.30
CA THR A 534 -30.86 -8.83 -33.78
C THR A 534 -30.53 -8.34 -32.38
N VAL A 535 -30.69 -7.04 -32.14
CA VAL A 535 -30.45 -6.43 -30.83
C VAL A 535 -31.59 -6.81 -29.88
N THR A 536 -31.34 -7.78 -29.00
CA THR A 536 -32.22 -8.08 -27.88
C THR A 536 -32.29 -6.87 -26.94
N LYS A 537 -33.50 -6.35 -26.69
CA LYS A 537 -33.72 -5.34 -25.66
C LYS A 537 -33.59 -6.01 -24.29
N PHE A 538 -32.52 -5.73 -23.55
CA PHE A 538 -32.33 -6.21 -22.18
C PHE A 538 -33.33 -5.53 -21.23
N THR A 539 -33.78 -6.27 -20.22
CA THR A 539 -34.69 -5.80 -19.19
C THR A 539 -33.97 -5.58 -17.85
N ILE A 540 -34.57 -4.80 -16.95
CA ILE A 540 -34.03 -4.61 -15.59
C ILE A 540 -33.92 -5.95 -14.84
N ALA A 541 -34.86 -6.88 -15.08
CA ALA A 541 -34.86 -8.22 -14.48
C ALA A 541 -33.63 -9.06 -14.88
N ASP A 542 -33.11 -8.90 -16.10
CA ASP A 542 -31.90 -9.60 -16.56
C ASP A 542 -30.66 -9.12 -15.76
N VAL A 543 -30.59 -7.81 -15.49
CA VAL A 543 -29.52 -7.20 -14.68
C VAL A 543 -29.65 -7.60 -13.21
N ASP A 544 -30.87 -7.67 -12.66
CA ASP A 544 -31.13 -8.15 -11.31
C ASP A 544 -30.71 -9.62 -11.11
N GLN A 545 -30.94 -10.48 -12.12
CA GLN A 545 -30.51 -11.88 -12.06
C GLN A 545 -28.98 -11.99 -12.03
N ILE A 546 -28.27 -11.21 -12.86
CA ILE A 546 -26.81 -11.12 -12.82
C ILE A 546 -26.33 -10.60 -11.46
N TYR A 547 -27.00 -9.58 -10.90
CA TYR A 547 -26.66 -9.04 -9.59
C TYR A 547 -26.77 -10.07 -8.46
N ARG A 548 -27.83 -10.89 -8.47
CA ARG A 548 -27.99 -12.01 -7.51
C ARG A 548 -26.86 -13.03 -7.64
N GLU A 549 -26.49 -13.42 -8.87
CA GLU A 549 -25.34 -14.32 -9.09
C GLU A 549 -24.02 -13.71 -8.60
N VAL A 550 -23.80 -12.41 -8.83
CA VAL A 550 -22.61 -11.70 -8.32
C VAL A 550 -22.56 -11.70 -6.79
N VAL A 551 -23.67 -11.40 -6.10
CA VAL A 551 -23.74 -11.39 -4.64
C VAL A 551 -23.50 -12.79 -4.05
N GLN A 552 -24.20 -13.80 -4.57
CA GLN A 552 -24.03 -15.21 -4.14
C GLN A 552 -22.61 -15.73 -4.34
N LEU A 553 -21.89 -15.24 -5.36
CA LEU A 553 -20.51 -15.60 -5.59
C LEU A 553 -19.53 -14.70 -4.82
N SER A 554 -19.87 -13.45 -4.48
CA SER A 554 -18.97 -12.56 -3.74
C SER A 554 -18.84 -12.96 -2.27
N ASP A 555 -19.95 -13.31 -1.61
CA ASP A 555 -19.97 -13.74 -0.21
C ASP A 555 -19.87 -15.28 -0.08
N PRO A 556 -18.91 -15.80 0.70
CA PRO A 556 -18.90 -17.22 1.09
C PRO A 556 -19.81 -17.55 2.29
N PHE A 557 -20.57 -16.59 2.84
CA PHE A 557 -21.25 -16.72 4.13
C PHE A 557 -22.71 -16.23 4.14
N ASP A 558 -23.60 -17.19 4.39
CA ASP A 558 -24.96 -17.13 4.97
C ASP A 558 -26.08 -16.27 4.32
N PRO A 559 -27.21 -16.89 3.88
CA PRO A 559 -28.42 -16.17 3.42
C PRO A 559 -29.24 -15.42 4.49
N SER A 560 -28.93 -15.53 5.79
CA SER A 560 -29.85 -15.14 6.87
C SER A 560 -29.57 -13.79 7.56
N VAL A 561 -28.49 -13.09 7.23
CA VAL A 561 -28.07 -11.88 7.98
C VAL A 561 -28.48 -10.58 7.30
N SER A 562 -29.68 -10.08 7.65
CA SER A 562 -29.93 -8.65 7.64
C SER A 562 -29.23 -7.99 8.85
N HIS A 563 -28.65 -6.79 8.63
CA HIS A 563 -28.04 -5.87 9.61
C HIS A 563 -26.51 -5.93 9.86
N VAL A 564 -25.81 -4.99 9.21
CA VAL A 564 -24.56 -4.27 9.61
C VAL A 564 -23.23 -5.10 9.67
N PRO A 565 -22.01 -4.48 9.73
CA PRO A 565 -21.14 -4.52 8.54
C PRO A 565 -19.69 -4.99 8.83
N ILE A 566 -19.25 -6.14 8.30
CA ILE A 566 -17.89 -6.64 8.58
C ILE A 566 -17.11 -7.06 7.33
N PHE A 567 -15.94 -6.42 7.19
CA PHE A 567 -14.70 -6.82 6.51
C PHE A 567 -14.68 -8.05 5.58
N ILE A 568 -14.40 -7.80 4.30
CA ILE A 568 -13.75 -8.75 3.40
C ILE A 568 -12.29 -8.31 3.22
N GLU A 569 -11.41 -8.74 4.14
CA GLU A 569 -9.96 -8.63 3.96
C GLU A 569 -9.49 -9.85 3.14
N LEU A 570 -8.89 -9.63 1.96
CA LEU A 570 -8.46 -10.60 0.92
C LEU A 570 -9.29 -10.68 -0.40
N ARG A 571 -9.68 -9.54 -0.96
CA ARG A 571 -9.54 -9.29 -2.40
C ARG A 571 -8.93 -7.92 -2.61
N THR A 572 -8.14 -7.75 -3.68
CA THR A 572 -7.54 -6.48 -4.05
C THR A 572 -8.62 -5.39 -4.08
N ASP A 573 -8.42 -4.27 -3.36
CA ASP A 573 -9.42 -3.21 -3.14
C ASP A 573 -10.18 -2.79 -4.41
N SER A 574 -9.50 -2.83 -5.57
CA SER A 574 -10.09 -2.53 -6.89
C SER A 574 -11.23 -3.46 -7.33
N PHE A 575 -11.26 -4.75 -6.95
CA PHE A 575 -12.34 -5.65 -7.37
C PHE A 575 -13.62 -5.39 -6.57
N LEU A 576 -13.50 -5.16 -5.26
CA LEU A 576 -14.63 -4.80 -4.41
C LEU A 576 -15.25 -3.47 -4.89
N LEU A 577 -14.42 -2.51 -5.30
CA LEU A 577 -14.87 -1.23 -5.86
C LEU A 577 -15.58 -1.37 -7.22
N GLN A 578 -15.21 -2.34 -8.07
CA GLN A 578 -15.96 -2.66 -9.29
C GLN A 578 -17.36 -3.21 -8.97
N VAL A 579 -17.48 -4.10 -7.97
CA VAL A 579 -18.80 -4.61 -7.52
C VAL A 579 -19.66 -3.48 -6.95
N ILE A 580 -19.10 -2.62 -6.09
CA ILE A 580 -19.83 -1.47 -5.51
C ILE A 580 -20.27 -0.49 -6.59
N MET A 581 -19.46 -0.25 -7.64
CA MET A 581 -19.84 0.57 -8.79
C MET A 581 -21.01 -0.03 -9.57
N PHE A 582 -21.04 -1.35 -9.77
CA PHE A 582 -22.18 -2.04 -10.38
C PHE A 582 -23.43 -1.97 -9.49
N SER A 583 -23.31 -2.16 -8.18
CA SER A 583 -24.40 -1.94 -7.21
C SER A 583 -24.96 -0.52 -7.27
N ALA A 584 -24.11 0.49 -7.48
CA ALA A 584 -24.52 1.89 -7.63
C ALA A 584 -25.33 2.12 -8.92
N LYS A 585 -24.84 1.60 -10.07
CA LYS A 585 -25.60 1.64 -11.35
C LYS A 585 -26.97 0.97 -11.22
N LEU A 586 -27.03 -0.21 -10.60
CA LEU A 586 -28.29 -0.93 -10.41
C LEU A 586 -29.25 -0.17 -9.48
N ALA A 587 -28.74 0.47 -8.43
CA ALA A 587 -29.54 1.34 -7.59
C ALA A 587 -30.13 2.54 -8.37
N VAL A 588 -29.39 3.13 -9.32
CA VAL A 588 -29.91 4.19 -10.21
C VAL A 588 -30.97 3.66 -11.18
N LEU A 589 -30.78 2.47 -11.79
CA LEU A 589 -31.80 1.83 -12.63
C LEU A 589 -33.14 1.65 -11.90
N HIS A 590 -33.10 1.24 -10.64
CA HIS A 590 -34.28 1.09 -9.78
C HIS A 590 -34.76 2.40 -9.13
N ARG A 591 -34.21 3.56 -9.51
CA ARG A 591 -34.51 4.89 -8.92
C ARG A 591 -34.25 4.99 -7.40
N HIS A 592 -33.45 4.09 -6.84
CA HIS A 592 -33.03 4.07 -5.44
C HIS A 592 -31.84 5.01 -5.19
N TYR A 593 -32.00 6.31 -5.49
CA TYR A 593 -30.91 7.29 -5.48
C TYR A 593 -30.15 7.40 -4.14
N CYS A 594 -30.86 7.31 -3.00
CA CYS A 594 -30.22 7.29 -1.67
C CYS A 594 -29.23 6.11 -1.53
N ARG A 595 -29.59 4.93 -2.04
CA ARG A 595 -28.75 3.72 -1.99
C ARG A 595 -27.57 3.84 -2.97
N ALA A 596 -27.77 4.45 -4.13
CA ALA A 596 -26.70 4.79 -5.06
C ALA A 596 -25.68 5.74 -4.42
N LEU A 597 -26.14 6.80 -3.73
CA LEU A 597 -25.27 7.73 -2.99
C LEU A 597 -24.46 7.00 -1.90
N THR A 598 -25.05 6.10 -1.12
CA THR A 598 -24.31 5.30 -0.13
C THR A 598 -23.16 4.50 -0.76
N PHE A 599 -23.38 3.92 -1.95
CA PHE A 599 -22.33 3.22 -2.68
C PHE A 599 -21.25 4.18 -3.23
N TYR A 600 -21.62 5.35 -3.77
CA TYR A 600 -20.64 6.33 -4.25
C TYR A 600 -19.80 6.94 -3.12
N TYR A 601 -20.39 7.25 -1.96
CA TYR A 601 -19.62 7.70 -0.79
C TYR A 601 -18.58 6.65 -0.34
N ARG A 602 -18.96 5.37 -0.29
CA ARG A 602 -18.03 4.28 0.03
C ARG A 602 -16.90 4.13 -1.00
N ILE A 603 -17.15 4.50 -2.26
CA ILE A 603 -16.12 4.58 -3.29
C ILE A 603 -15.20 5.79 -3.05
N LEU A 604 -15.75 6.97 -2.71
CA LEU A 604 -14.97 8.18 -2.38
C LEU A 604 -14.06 7.98 -1.15
N GLU A 605 -14.57 7.36 -0.08
CA GLU A 605 -13.78 6.96 1.10
C GLU A 605 -12.58 6.07 0.75
N SER A 606 -12.73 5.23 -0.28
CA SER A 606 -11.67 4.33 -0.73
C SER A 606 -10.71 4.98 -1.74
N ARG A 607 -11.24 5.89 -2.58
CA ARG A 607 -10.56 6.59 -3.68
C ARG A 607 -11.27 7.92 -3.98
N PRO A 608 -10.84 9.04 -3.37
CA PRO A 608 -11.42 10.35 -3.68
C PRO A 608 -11.13 10.71 -5.14
N SER A 609 -12.16 11.06 -5.90
CA SER A 609 -12.04 11.37 -7.33
C SER A 609 -13.14 12.31 -7.77
N LYS A 610 -12.76 13.41 -8.42
CA LYS A 610 -13.68 14.43 -8.94
C LYS A 610 -14.83 13.86 -9.77
N LYS A 611 -14.55 12.85 -10.62
CA LYS A 611 -15.58 12.18 -11.44
C LYS A 611 -16.68 11.52 -10.59
N ILE A 612 -16.34 11.05 -9.40
CA ILE A 612 -17.27 10.37 -8.49
C ILE A 612 -18.01 11.40 -7.61
N GLU A 613 -17.37 12.51 -7.25
CA GLU A 613 -18.05 13.66 -6.64
C GLU A 613 -19.08 14.28 -7.59
N GLU A 614 -18.72 14.47 -8.87
CA GLU A 614 -19.63 14.93 -9.94
C GLU A 614 -20.85 13.99 -10.05
N LEU A 615 -20.66 12.66 -9.97
CA LEU A 615 -21.73 11.67 -9.92
C LEU A 615 -22.59 11.77 -8.65
N CYS A 616 -22.00 11.96 -7.47
CA CYS A 616 -22.76 12.21 -6.23
C CYS A 616 -23.64 13.47 -6.35
N ILE A 617 -23.06 14.56 -6.86
CA ILE A 617 -23.77 15.83 -7.08
C ILE A 617 -24.93 15.63 -8.06
N GLU A 618 -24.71 14.89 -9.15
CA GLU A 618 -25.76 14.61 -10.14
C GLU A 618 -26.88 13.75 -9.55
N VAL A 619 -26.56 12.61 -8.93
CA VAL A 619 -27.56 11.72 -8.29
C VAL A 619 -28.34 12.44 -7.18
N SER A 620 -27.72 13.38 -6.45
CA SER A 620 -28.41 14.19 -5.43
C SER A 620 -29.37 15.26 -5.98
N LYS A 621 -29.25 15.62 -7.27
CA LYS A 621 -30.12 16.60 -7.94
C LYS A 621 -31.34 15.99 -8.60
N TRP A 622 -31.37 14.67 -8.82
CA TRP A 622 -32.51 14.01 -9.45
C TRP A 622 -33.71 13.91 -8.49
N PRO A 623 -34.94 14.11 -9.00
CA PRO A 623 -36.13 14.18 -8.14
C PRO A 623 -36.39 12.85 -7.41
N LYS A 624 -36.89 12.99 -6.17
CA LYS A 624 -37.35 11.88 -5.32
C LYS A 624 -38.60 11.21 -5.84
#